data_AF-A0A1E2UUI8-F1
#
_entry.id   AF-A0A1E2UUI8-F1
#
_cell.length_a   1.000
_cell.length_b   1.000
_cell.length_c   1.000
_cell.angle_alpha   90.00
_cell.angle_beta   90.00
_cell.angle_gamma   90.00
#
_symmetry.space_group_name_H-M   'P 1'
#
loop_
_entity.id
_entity.type
_entity.pdbx_description
1 polymer ?
#
loop_
_entity_poly.entity_id
_entity_poly.type
_entity_poly.pdbx_seq_one_letter_code
_entity_poly.pdbx_strand_id
1 'polypeptide(L)'
;MLEGSGKYPQSLSVHYLIAISLALLSYLFFASVDAYVVDGEQLLVNPDFSHHLAGWRISGDQDLLQVADGTVEIRHDALSQSNTLSQCWDRERFPDRILVGITASTADLVPGVKPWHLAKAGLIGQFPDGSKDYRLSSRLVLLKQDVGWNSYRTGIEIDKSLERICLSIGLLGSKGSFRFKHPLLYPAAIPPTYSLIKNLLLAVWAAVGVIWLIGLVRHYRQRTQMGFMLAMLVAISVGIMMPAELKSEVENWLSLYLPEFTTKQLLTTLGVPYQLPADMLPQRWDVSKFGHLLGFFLLSLILFSEKEKSVWMLLPGLVIAAVVTEIMQHYVPGRTPRLSDVMVDLIGIVAGWWLIRGYFKLHQAVAG
;
A
#
# COMPACT_ATOMS: atom_id res chain seq x y z
N MET A 1 10.69 9.22 -51.80
CA MET A 1 11.72 8.21 -51.48
C MET A 1 12.06 8.29 -49.99
N LEU A 2 11.25 7.64 -49.15
CA LEU A 2 11.53 7.37 -47.73
C LEU A 2 11.01 5.97 -47.41
N GLU A 3 11.45 4.98 -48.20
CA GLU A 3 11.45 3.58 -47.80
C GLU A 3 12.76 3.35 -47.05
N GLY A 4 12.77 3.67 -45.76
CA GLY A 4 13.92 3.55 -44.88
C GLY A 4 13.62 2.63 -43.70
N SER A 5 13.78 1.33 -43.93
CA SER A 5 13.87 0.24 -42.93
C SER A 5 12.75 0.18 -41.87
N GLY A 6 11.57 -0.29 -42.30
CA GLY A 6 10.49 -0.78 -41.45
C GLY A 6 10.82 -2.11 -40.73
N LYS A 7 11.93 -2.18 -40.00
CA LYS A 7 12.10 -3.17 -38.94
C LYS A 7 11.72 -2.51 -37.62
N TYR A 8 10.42 -2.44 -37.34
CA TYR A 8 10.00 -2.30 -35.94
C TYR A 8 10.72 -3.40 -35.13
N PRO A 9 11.37 -3.07 -34.01
CA PRO A 9 12.17 -4.03 -33.27
C PRO A 9 11.23 -5.07 -32.67
N GLN A 10 11.09 -6.22 -33.33
CA GLN A 10 10.32 -7.37 -32.83
C GLN A 10 10.76 -7.79 -31.42
N SER A 11 11.96 -7.40 -30.98
CA SER A 11 12.44 -7.63 -29.62
C SER A 11 11.72 -6.80 -28.55
N LEU A 12 11.28 -5.57 -28.84
CA LEU A 12 10.69 -4.69 -27.82
C LEU A 12 9.31 -5.16 -27.40
N SER A 13 8.49 -5.62 -28.34
CA SER A 13 7.18 -6.20 -28.05
C SER A 13 7.29 -7.45 -27.19
N VAL A 14 8.30 -8.29 -27.42
CA VAL A 14 8.56 -9.49 -26.60
C VAL A 14 8.88 -9.12 -25.16
N HIS A 15 9.70 -8.09 -24.91
CA HIS A 15 10.01 -7.64 -23.55
C HIS A 15 8.77 -7.14 -22.80
N TYR A 16 7.90 -6.37 -23.46
CA TYR A 16 6.64 -5.91 -22.86
C TYR A 16 5.69 -7.05 -22.56
N LEU A 17 5.57 -8.03 -23.47
CA LEU A 17 4.76 -9.22 -23.25
C LEU A 17 5.25 -10.03 -22.04
N ILE A 18 6.57 -10.21 -21.91
CA ILE A 18 7.16 -10.89 -20.74
C ILE A 18 6.83 -10.13 -19.45
N ALA A 19 7.04 -8.82 -19.44
CA ALA A 19 6.80 -7.97 -18.27
C ALA A 19 5.33 -8.02 -17.82
N ILE A 20 4.41 -7.82 -18.76
CA ILE A 20 2.95 -7.82 -18.50
C ILE A 20 2.50 -9.21 -18.05
N SER A 21 2.97 -10.28 -18.71
CA SER A 21 2.58 -11.64 -18.34
C SER A 21 3.05 -11.98 -16.92
N LEU A 22 4.28 -11.62 -16.58
CA LEU A 22 4.83 -11.89 -15.25
C LEU A 22 4.18 -11.01 -14.17
N ALA A 23 3.85 -9.76 -14.50
CA ALA A 23 3.06 -8.86 -13.66
C ALA A 23 1.67 -9.43 -13.38
N LEU A 24 0.95 -9.83 -14.43
CA LEU A 24 -0.38 -10.43 -14.31
C LEU A 24 -0.35 -11.73 -13.52
N LEU A 25 0.62 -12.61 -13.80
CA LEU A 25 0.78 -13.87 -13.06
C LEU A 25 1.04 -13.62 -11.57
N SER A 26 1.92 -12.67 -11.25
CA SER A 26 2.21 -12.30 -9.86
C SER A 26 0.96 -11.72 -9.18
N TYR A 27 0.27 -10.79 -9.84
CA TYR A 27 -0.97 -10.21 -9.33
C TYR A 27 -2.04 -11.28 -9.07
N LEU A 28 -2.28 -12.16 -10.04
CA LEU A 28 -3.25 -13.24 -9.90
C LEU A 28 -2.88 -14.18 -8.75
N PHE A 29 -1.60 -14.54 -8.58
CA PHE A 29 -1.14 -15.34 -7.45
C PHE A 29 -1.44 -14.67 -6.11
N PHE A 30 -1.03 -13.41 -5.93
CA PHE A 30 -1.24 -12.70 -4.66
C PHE A 30 -2.70 -12.33 -4.39
N ALA A 31 -3.52 -12.19 -5.43
CA ALA A 31 -4.95 -11.89 -5.30
C ALA A 31 -5.82 -13.14 -5.04
N SER A 32 -5.35 -14.34 -5.46
CA SER A 32 -6.12 -15.58 -5.36
C SER A 32 -5.66 -16.54 -4.26
N VAL A 33 -4.42 -16.40 -3.79
CA VAL A 33 -3.84 -17.30 -2.79
C VAL A 33 -3.57 -16.56 -1.49
N ASP A 34 -4.32 -16.93 -0.46
CA ASP A 34 -4.08 -16.45 0.90
C ASP A 34 -2.69 -16.90 1.37
N ALA A 35 -1.87 -15.93 1.80
CA ALA A 35 -0.53 -16.20 2.33
C ALA A 35 -0.54 -16.98 3.66
N TYR A 36 -1.68 -16.93 4.37
CA TYR A 36 -1.82 -17.45 5.73
C TYR A 36 -3.01 -18.41 5.80
N VAL A 37 -2.77 -19.58 6.40
CA VAL A 37 -3.81 -20.57 6.72
C VAL A 37 -3.94 -20.71 8.22
N VAL A 38 -5.11 -21.16 8.68
CA VAL A 38 -5.36 -21.46 10.09
C VAL A 38 -4.52 -22.66 10.52
N ASP A 39 -3.79 -22.54 11.64
CA ASP A 39 -2.90 -23.57 12.18
C ASP A 39 -3.11 -23.74 13.70
N GLY A 40 -4.37 -23.93 14.10
CA GLY A 40 -4.73 -24.11 15.51
C GLY A 40 -6.15 -23.70 15.82
N GLU A 41 -6.46 -23.67 17.11
CA GLU A 41 -7.78 -23.30 17.63
C GLU A 41 -7.98 -21.78 17.71
N GLN A 42 -9.24 -21.36 17.82
CA GLN A 42 -9.63 -19.97 18.01
C GLN A 42 -9.09 -19.44 19.34
N LEU A 43 -8.41 -18.28 19.30
CA LEU A 43 -7.86 -17.64 20.51
C LEU A 43 -8.87 -16.74 21.22
N LEU A 44 -9.89 -16.27 20.50
CA LEU A 44 -10.96 -15.44 21.06
C LEU A 44 -11.93 -16.24 21.93
N VAL A 45 -12.26 -15.68 23.08
CA VAL A 45 -13.36 -16.17 23.92
C VAL A 45 -14.67 -15.53 23.44
N ASN A 46 -15.72 -16.32 23.24
CA ASN A 46 -17.04 -15.82 22.81
C ASN A 46 -16.94 -14.92 21.54
N PRO A 47 -16.36 -15.43 20.43
CA PRO A 47 -16.20 -14.65 19.19
C PRO A 47 -17.51 -14.41 18.43
N ASP A 48 -18.56 -15.19 18.70
CA ASP A 48 -19.87 -15.06 18.05
C ASP A 48 -20.84 -14.17 18.84
N PHE A 49 -20.42 -13.68 20.01
CA PHE A 49 -21.24 -12.91 20.95
C PHE A 49 -22.52 -13.63 21.41
N SER A 50 -22.53 -14.97 21.34
CA SER A 50 -23.63 -15.81 21.85
C SER A 50 -23.88 -15.61 23.35
N HIS A 51 -22.84 -15.22 24.09
CA HIS A 51 -22.90 -14.87 25.51
C HIS A 51 -22.71 -13.36 25.73
N HIS A 52 -23.35 -12.52 24.89
CA HIS A 52 -23.18 -11.07 24.87
C HIS A 52 -21.69 -10.69 24.77
N LEU A 53 -21.18 -9.87 25.69
CA LEU A 53 -19.80 -9.39 25.74
C LEU A 53 -18.94 -10.17 26.75
N ALA A 54 -19.36 -11.38 27.18
CA ALA A 54 -18.56 -12.20 28.07
C ALA A 54 -17.15 -12.44 27.49
N GLY A 55 -16.12 -12.25 28.32
CA GLY A 55 -14.71 -12.34 27.90
C GLY A 55 -14.13 -11.08 27.25
N TRP A 56 -14.96 -10.11 26.85
CA TRP A 56 -14.50 -8.86 26.26
C TRP A 56 -14.38 -7.74 27.30
N ARG A 57 -13.26 -7.01 27.25
CA ARG A 57 -13.06 -5.80 28.05
C ARG A 57 -13.55 -4.59 27.27
N ILE A 58 -14.46 -3.84 27.89
CA ILE A 58 -14.98 -2.57 27.37
C ILE A 58 -14.16 -1.43 27.95
N SER A 59 -13.80 -0.46 27.10
CA SER A 59 -13.26 0.83 27.52
C SER A 59 -14.08 1.93 26.84
N GLY A 60 -14.72 2.78 27.63
CA GLY A 60 -15.70 3.77 27.19
C GLY A 60 -17.03 3.60 27.93
N ASP A 61 -18.07 4.25 27.42
CA ASP A 61 -19.43 4.20 27.95
C ASP A 61 -20.18 2.94 27.48
N GLN A 62 -20.55 2.04 28.40
CA GLN A 62 -21.19 0.77 28.05
C GLN A 62 -22.56 0.94 27.38
N ASP A 63 -23.26 2.04 27.66
CA ASP A 63 -24.62 2.27 27.15
C ASP A 63 -24.62 2.57 25.63
N LEU A 64 -23.45 2.89 25.07
CA LEU A 64 -23.25 3.13 23.64
C LEU A 64 -22.99 1.83 22.85
N LEU A 65 -22.96 0.68 23.54
CA LEU A 65 -22.81 -0.63 22.91
C LEU A 65 -24.12 -1.41 22.95
N GLN A 66 -24.52 -1.95 21.81
CA GLN A 66 -25.65 -2.85 21.70
C GLN A 66 -25.21 -4.17 21.10
N VAL A 67 -25.71 -5.28 21.64
CA VAL A 67 -25.47 -6.62 21.11
C VAL A 67 -26.81 -7.24 20.75
N ALA A 68 -27.00 -7.55 19.47
CA ALA A 68 -28.21 -8.19 18.95
C ALA A 68 -27.83 -9.15 17.82
N ASP A 69 -28.39 -10.35 17.82
CA ASP A 69 -28.23 -11.35 16.76
C ASP A 69 -26.76 -11.62 16.35
N GLY A 70 -25.87 -11.77 17.35
CA GLY A 70 -24.44 -12.01 17.13
C GLY A 70 -23.70 -10.83 16.49
N THR A 71 -24.30 -9.64 16.52
CA THR A 71 -23.73 -8.39 16.01
C THR A 71 -23.56 -7.41 17.16
N VAL A 72 -22.40 -6.75 17.20
CA VAL A 72 -22.14 -5.63 18.10
C VAL A 72 -22.23 -4.33 17.33
N GLU A 73 -22.97 -3.37 17.86
CA GLU A 73 -23.03 -1.99 17.40
C GLU A 73 -22.43 -1.06 18.44
N ILE A 74 -21.51 -0.20 18.01
CA ILE A 74 -21.03 0.95 18.77
C ILE A 74 -21.58 2.20 18.10
N ARG A 75 -22.38 2.99 18.82
CA ARG A 75 -23.01 4.20 18.27
C ARG A 75 -22.63 5.43 19.08
N HIS A 76 -22.12 6.44 18.38
CA HIS A 76 -21.78 7.73 18.97
C HIS A 76 -22.57 8.85 18.32
N ASP A 77 -23.04 9.79 19.14
CA ASP A 77 -23.73 11.01 18.68
C ASP A 77 -22.78 12.23 18.67
N ALA A 78 -21.61 12.13 19.31
CA ALA A 78 -20.61 13.19 19.42
C ALA A 78 -19.17 12.73 19.12
N LEU A 79 -18.37 13.63 18.55
CA LEU A 79 -16.95 13.39 18.20
C LEU A 79 -16.01 13.24 19.42
N SER A 80 -16.48 13.51 20.63
CA SER A 80 -15.72 13.33 21.87
C SER A 80 -15.76 11.90 22.41
N GLN A 81 -16.68 11.07 21.92
CA GLN A 81 -16.91 9.71 22.43
C GLN A 81 -15.89 8.73 21.85
N SER A 82 -15.48 7.74 22.65
CA SER A 82 -14.53 6.69 22.26
C SER A 82 -14.85 5.40 22.99
N ASN A 83 -15.19 4.37 22.23
CA ASN A 83 -15.59 3.08 22.76
C ASN A 83 -14.81 1.98 22.06
N THR A 84 -14.25 1.08 22.86
CA THR A 84 -13.47 -0.06 22.36
C THR A 84 -13.81 -1.32 23.13
N LEU A 85 -13.83 -2.42 22.38
CA LEU A 85 -13.85 -3.79 22.86
C LEU A 85 -12.48 -4.40 22.65
N SER A 86 -12.01 -5.13 23.66
CA SER A 86 -10.70 -5.76 23.57
C SER A 86 -10.61 -7.10 24.28
N GLN A 87 -9.78 -7.97 23.73
CA GLN A 87 -9.25 -9.16 24.39
C GLN A 87 -7.73 -9.13 24.24
N CYS A 88 -7.02 -9.59 25.27
CA CYS A 88 -5.56 -9.53 25.30
C CYS A 88 -4.97 -10.87 25.72
N TRP A 89 -3.79 -11.16 25.17
CA TRP A 89 -3.03 -12.37 25.43
C TRP A 89 -1.59 -12.00 25.75
N ASP A 90 -1.03 -12.63 26.77
CA ASP A 90 0.38 -12.54 27.12
C ASP A 90 1.21 -13.50 26.25
N ARG A 91 2.52 -13.27 26.17
CA ARG A 91 3.44 -13.91 25.22
C ARG A 91 3.34 -15.43 25.14
N GLU A 92 3.15 -16.07 26.27
CA GLU A 92 3.02 -17.53 26.36
C GLU A 92 1.79 -18.10 25.64
N ARG A 93 0.79 -17.24 25.35
CA ARG A 93 -0.52 -17.64 24.83
C ARG A 93 -0.78 -17.22 23.39
N PHE A 94 0.13 -16.50 22.75
CA PHE A 94 -0.03 -16.12 21.35
C PHE A 94 1.12 -16.62 20.47
N PRO A 95 0.83 -17.11 19.26
CA PRO A 95 1.83 -17.60 18.33
C PRO A 95 2.56 -16.45 17.62
N ASP A 96 3.69 -16.77 16.98
CA ASP A 96 4.48 -15.80 16.20
C ASP A 96 3.72 -15.27 14.97
N ARG A 97 2.68 -15.98 14.52
CA ARG A 97 1.86 -15.60 13.37
C ARG A 97 0.40 -15.84 13.67
N ILE A 98 -0.41 -14.84 13.38
CA ILE A 98 -1.85 -14.87 13.63
C ILE A 98 -2.63 -14.41 12.42
N LEU A 99 -3.79 -15.02 12.25
CA LEU A 99 -4.77 -14.68 11.24
C LEU A 99 -5.93 -14.03 11.93
N VAL A 100 -6.11 -12.74 11.67
CA VAL A 100 -7.16 -11.94 12.27
C VAL A 100 -8.20 -11.58 11.21
N GLY A 101 -9.47 -11.60 11.58
CA GLY A 101 -10.56 -11.22 10.69
C GLY A 101 -11.76 -10.66 11.42
N ILE A 102 -12.60 -9.93 10.68
CA ILE A 102 -13.85 -9.36 11.17
C ILE A 102 -14.77 -9.06 9.99
N THR A 103 -16.08 -9.19 10.18
CA THR A 103 -17.08 -8.63 9.25
C THR A 103 -17.62 -7.35 9.84
N ALA A 104 -17.55 -6.25 9.09
CA ALA A 104 -17.83 -4.91 9.60
C ALA A 104 -18.63 -4.05 8.61
N SER A 105 -19.36 -3.07 9.14
CA SER A 105 -20.04 -2.00 8.40
C SER A 105 -20.08 -0.71 9.21
N THR A 106 -20.26 0.42 8.53
CA THR A 106 -20.39 1.75 9.13
C THR A 106 -21.53 2.51 8.49
N ALA A 107 -22.23 3.33 9.27
CA ALA A 107 -23.26 4.23 8.77
C ALA A 107 -23.24 5.56 9.52
N ASP A 108 -23.50 6.64 8.80
CA ASP A 108 -23.44 8.02 9.28
C ASP A 108 -22.08 8.37 9.91
N LEU A 109 -21.00 7.77 9.40
CA LEU A 109 -19.67 7.90 9.97
C LEU A 109 -19.06 9.25 9.64
N VAL A 110 -18.84 10.05 10.68
CA VAL A 110 -18.07 11.29 10.60
C VAL A 110 -16.75 11.09 11.36
N PRO A 111 -15.61 11.00 10.66
CA PRO A 111 -14.32 10.84 11.30
C PRO A 111 -13.94 12.08 12.11
N GLY A 112 -13.18 11.88 13.18
CA GLY A 112 -12.69 12.97 14.01
C GLY A 112 -11.48 13.71 13.43
N VAL A 113 -10.97 14.67 14.21
CA VAL A 113 -9.86 15.55 13.80
C VAL A 113 -8.55 14.78 13.63
N LYS A 114 -8.27 13.81 14.51
CA LYS A 114 -7.00 13.07 14.49
C LYS A 114 -7.06 11.89 13.51
N PRO A 115 -5.96 11.50 12.86
CA PRO A 115 -5.96 10.42 11.86
C PRO A 115 -6.45 9.06 12.36
N TRP A 116 -6.38 8.82 13.68
CA TRP A 116 -6.84 7.61 14.34
C TRP A 116 -8.25 7.74 14.94
N HIS A 117 -8.91 8.89 14.78
CA HIS A 117 -10.31 9.08 15.15
C HIS A 117 -11.22 8.57 14.04
N LEU A 118 -11.49 7.26 14.05
CA LEU A 118 -12.31 6.57 13.06
C LEU A 118 -12.82 5.23 13.62
N ALA A 119 -13.61 4.49 12.84
CA ALA A 119 -13.98 3.11 13.15
C ALA A 119 -12.84 2.16 12.77
N LYS A 120 -12.32 1.39 13.74
CA LYS A 120 -11.17 0.50 13.51
C LYS A 120 -11.29 -0.85 14.20
N ALA A 121 -10.64 -1.83 13.60
CA ALA A 121 -10.31 -3.10 14.22
C ALA A 121 -8.85 -3.45 13.91
N GLY A 122 -8.11 -3.90 14.91
CA GLY A 122 -6.71 -4.31 14.72
C GLY A 122 -6.04 -4.72 16.02
N LEU A 123 -4.77 -5.08 15.94
CA LEU A 123 -4.00 -5.50 17.10
C LEU A 123 -3.17 -4.35 17.67
N ILE A 124 -2.97 -4.35 18.97
CA ILE A 124 -2.08 -3.44 19.67
C ILE A 124 -1.07 -4.31 20.41
N GLY A 125 0.20 -4.16 20.08
CA GLY A 125 1.30 -4.79 20.81
C GLY A 125 1.68 -3.98 22.04
N GLN A 126 2.25 -4.63 23.04
CA GLN A 126 2.86 -3.99 24.20
C GLN A 126 4.22 -4.63 24.48
N PHE A 127 5.23 -3.79 24.65
CA PHE A 127 6.60 -4.16 24.99
C PHE A 127 6.78 -4.33 26.51
N PRO A 128 7.90 -4.94 26.97
CA PRO A 128 8.21 -5.10 28.39
C PRO A 128 8.20 -3.83 29.23
N ASP A 129 8.59 -2.70 28.61
CA ASP A 129 8.61 -1.38 29.26
C ASP A 129 7.21 -0.75 29.39
N GLY A 130 6.16 -1.44 28.92
CA GLY A 130 4.79 -0.97 28.90
C GLY A 130 4.44 -0.06 27.73
N SER A 131 5.39 0.28 26.86
CA SER A 131 5.13 1.03 25.63
C SER A 131 4.29 0.19 24.66
N LYS A 132 3.50 0.87 23.83
CA LYS A 132 2.53 0.22 22.92
C LYS A 132 2.99 0.33 21.47
N ASP A 133 2.93 -0.80 20.76
CA ASP A 133 3.09 -0.85 19.32
C ASP A 133 1.73 -0.74 18.62
N TYR A 134 1.46 0.46 18.08
CA TYR A 134 0.24 0.72 17.31
C TYR A 134 0.37 0.37 15.83
N ARG A 135 1.55 -0.03 15.32
CA ARG A 135 1.76 -0.38 13.90
C ARG A 135 0.94 -1.59 13.49
N LEU A 136 0.63 -2.48 14.43
CA LEU A 136 -0.23 -3.64 14.19
C LEU A 136 -1.72 -3.25 14.02
N SER A 137 -2.12 -2.07 14.51
CA SER A 137 -3.54 -1.69 14.60
C SER A 137 -4.13 -1.24 13.26
N SER A 138 -3.28 -0.83 12.32
CA SER A 138 -3.69 -0.38 10.98
C SER A 138 -3.77 -1.51 9.95
N ARG A 139 -3.43 -2.75 10.33
CA ARG A 139 -3.30 -3.87 9.38
C ARG A 139 -4.61 -4.58 9.05
N LEU A 140 -5.66 -4.48 9.87
CA LEU A 140 -6.93 -5.16 9.67
C LEU A 140 -8.00 -4.25 9.06
N VAL A 141 -8.54 -3.27 9.81
CA VAL A 141 -9.64 -2.41 9.35
C VAL A 141 -9.48 -0.98 9.86
N LEU A 142 -9.58 -0.02 8.93
CA LEU A 142 -9.69 1.42 9.19
C LEU A 142 -10.77 2.02 8.27
N LEU A 143 -11.97 2.24 8.79
CA LEU A 143 -13.10 2.77 8.03
C LEU A 143 -13.26 4.26 8.33
N LYS A 144 -13.23 5.08 7.27
CA LYS A 144 -13.36 6.55 7.35
C LYS A 144 -14.63 7.09 6.71
N GLN A 145 -15.42 6.21 6.12
CA GLN A 145 -16.65 6.53 5.41
C GLN A 145 -17.66 5.42 5.64
N ASP A 146 -18.89 5.64 5.19
CA ASP A 146 -19.93 4.63 5.21
C ASP A 146 -19.59 3.50 4.25
N VAL A 147 -19.65 2.27 4.79
CA VAL A 147 -19.46 1.05 4.02
C VAL A 147 -20.49 0.02 4.45
N GLY A 148 -21.03 -0.69 3.46
CA GLY A 148 -21.84 -1.88 3.71
C GLY A 148 -21.04 -2.99 4.38
N TRP A 149 -21.73 -4.11 4.66
CA TRP A 149 -21.09 -5.29 5.24
C TRP A 149 -20.01 -5.84 4.34
N ASN A 150 -18.77 -5.82 4.83
CA ASN A 150 -17.62 -6.41 4.17
C ASN A 150 -16.85 -7.29 5.16
N SER A 151 -16.21 -8.35 4.63
CA SER A 151 -15.32 -9.19 5.40
C SER A 151 -13.88 -8.73 5.20
N TYR A 152 -13.17 -8.60 6.31
CA TYR A 152 -11.77 -8.18 6.34
C TYR A 152 -10.97 -9.26 7.04
N ARG A 153 -9.86 -9.68 6.43
CA ARG A 153 -8.98 -10.72 6.95
C ARG A 153 -7.55 -10.41 6.57
N THR A 154 -6.64 -10.61 7.50
CA THR A 154 -5.21 -10.40 7.27
C THR A 154 -4.38 -11.31 8.17
N GLY A 155 -3.24 -11.76 7.67
CA GLY A 155 -2.24 -12.45 8.48
C GLY A 155 -1.16 -11.49 8.94
N ILE A 156 -0.75 -11.63 10.20
CA ILE A 156 0.18 -10.73 10.88
C ILE A 156 1.26 -11.57 11.54
N GLU A 157 2.51 -11.27 11.20
CA GLU A 157 3.69 -11.74 11.94
C GLU A 157 3.93 -10.83 13.14
N ILE A 158 4.12 -11.45 14.31
CA ILE A 158 4.22 -10.77 15.60
C ILE A 158 5.69 -10.70 16.00
N ASP A 159 6.12 -9.50 16.37
CA ASP A 159 7.47 -9.27 16.87
C ASP A 159 7.68 -10.06 18.17
N LYS A 160 8.77 -10.82 18.23
CA LYS A 160 9.13 -11.68 19.37
C LYS A 160 9.43 -10.88 20.65
N SER A 161 9.71 -9.59 20.51
CA SER A 161 9.95 -8.68 21.63
C SER A 161 8.68 -8.18 22.32
N LEU A 162 7.49 -8.44 21.75
CA LEU A 162 6.21 -8.07 22.37
C LEU A 162 5.88 -9.05 23.50
N GLU A 163 5.53 -8.52 24.68
CA GLU A 163 5.08 -9.33 25.82
C GLU A 163 3.58 -9.57 25.80
N ARG A 164 2.82 -8.68 25.18
CA ARG A 164 1.37 -8.73 25.16
C ARG A 164 0.82 -8.22 23.85
N ILE A 165 -0.24 -8.85 23.37
CA ILE A 165 -1.03 -8.35 22.24
C ILE A 165 -2.49 -8.22 22.67
N CYS A 166 -3.17 -7.22 22.13
CA CYS A 166 -4.59 -7.01 22.34
C CYS A 166 -5.30 -6.82 20.99
N LEU A 167 -6.32 -7.62 20.70
CA LEU A 167 -7.27 -7.29 19.65
C LEU A 167 -8.13 -6.14 20.17
N SER A 168 -8.22 -5.05 19.40
CA SER A 168 -9.02 -3.88 19.74
C SER A 168 -9.95 -3.54 18.57
N ILE A 169 -11.25 -3.49 18.87
CA ILE A 169 -12.31 -3.14 17.92
C ILE A 169 -13.07 -1.96 18.50
N GLY A 170 -13.19 -0.85 17.79
CA GLY A 170 -13.86 0.31 18.35
C GLY A 170 -14.10 1.48 17.41
N LEU A 171 -14.95 2.39 17.88
CA LEU A 171 -15.22 3.69 17.29
C LEU A 171 -14.48 4.74 18.14
N LEU A 172 -13.52 5.45 17.55
CA LEU A 172 -12.66 6.38 18.29
C LEU A 172 -12.89 7.82 17.87
N GLY A 173 -13.22 8.70 18.82
CA GLY A 173 -13.31 10.15 18.59
C GLY A 173 -14.12 10.56 17.36
N SER A 174 -15.15 9.78 17.05
CA SER A 174 -15.93 9.83 15.80
C SER A 174 -17.41 9.71 16.10
N LYS A 175 -18.25 10.20 15.19
CA LYS A 175 -19.72 10.13 15.25
C LYS A 175 -20.22 9.10 14.23
N GLY A 176 -21.35 8.46 14.52
CA GLY A 176 -21.99 7.47 13.64
C GLY A 176 -22.09 6.10 14.30
N SER A 177 -22.31 5.07 13.48
CA SER A 177 -22.40 3.68 13.94
C SER A 177 -21.27 2.83 13.34
N PHE A 178 -20.69 1.97 14.18
CA PHE A 178 -19.76 0.92 13.77
C PHE A 178 -20.32 -0.43 14.20
N ARG A 179 -20.70 -1.25 13.22
CA ARG A 179 -21.31 -2.57 13.44
C ARG A 179 -20.36 -3.66 12.99
N PHE A 180 -20.22 -4.70 13.79
CA PHE A 180 -19.36 -5.82 13.45
C PHE A 180 -19.85 -7.17 14.01
N LYS A 181 -19.42 -8.24 13.36
CA LYS A 181 -19.71 -9.63 13.72
C LYS A 181 -18.59 -10.56 13.28
N HIS A 182 -18.58 -11.77 13.85
CA HIS A 182 -17.60 -12.82 13.58
C HIS A 182 -16.13 -12.34 13.65
N PRO A 183 -15.67 -11.69 14.74
CA PRO A 183 -14.24 -11.54 14.97
C PRO A 183 -13.57 -12.92 15.02
N LEU A 184 -12.42 -13.03 14.37
CA LEU A 184 -11.61 -14.24 14.29
C LEU A 184 -10.17 -13.90 14.67
N LEU A 185 -9.54 -14.78 15.45
CA LEU A 185 -8.12 -14.71 15.78
C LEU A 185 -7.57 -16.13 15.94
N TYR A 186 -6.91 -16.62 14.90
CA TYR A 186 -6.31 -17.95 14.90
C TYR A 186 -4.80 -17.87 14.86
N PRO A 187 -4.07 -18.86 15.40
CA PRO A 187 -2.72 -19.16 14.96
C PRO A 187 -2.67 -19.36 13.44
N ALA A 188 -1.59 -18.90 12.83
CA ALA A 188 -1.44 -18.95 11.39
C ALA A 188 -0.11 -19.58 10.96
N ALA A 189 -0.17 -20.37 9.90
CA ALA A 189 1.00 -20.86 9.19
C ALA A 189 1.04 -20.30 7.77
N ILE A 190 2.25 -20.23 7.21
CA ILE A 190 2.43 -19.97 5.78
C ILE A 190 2.63 -21.32 5.10
N PRO A 191 1.74 -21.73 4.17
CA PRO A 191 1.91 -23.00 3.47
C PRO A 191 3.27 -23.05 2.75
N PRO A 192 4.01 -24.18 2.83
CA PRO A 192 5.28 -24.32 2.10
C PRO A 192 5.13 -24.09 0.59
N THR A 193 3.97 -24.46 0.03
CA THR A 193 3.61 -24.24 -1.37
C THR A 193 3.52 -22.75 -1.73
N TYR A 194 2.94 -21.91 -0.86
CA TYR A 194 2.90 -20.46 -1.04
C TYR A 194 4.30 -19.88 -1.08
N SER A 195 5.14 -20.22 -0.10
CA SER A 195 6.54 -19.76 -0.04
C SER A 195 7.34 -20.20 -1.27
N LEU A 196 7.16 -21.44 -1.72
CA LEU A 196 7.83 -21.95 -2.91
C LEU A 196 7.44 -21.15 -4.16
N ILE A 197 6.14 -20.97 -4.42
CA ILE A 197 5.65 -20.23 -5.60
C ILE A 197 6.10 -18.76 -5.53
N LYS A 198 5.97 -18.12 -4.37
CA LYS A 198 6.46 -16.75 -4.16
C LYS A 198 7.96 -16.63 -4.51
N ASN A 199 8.78 -17.54 -4.00
CA ASN A 199 10.22 -17.49 -4.24
C ASN A 199 10.58 -17.81 -5.70
N LEU A 200 9.85 -18.72 -6.36
CA LEU A 200 10.02 -19.00 -7.79
C LEU A 200 9.67 -17.77 -8.63
N LEU A 201 8.55 -17.11 -8.37
CA LEU A 201 8.18 -15.87 -9.06
C LEU A 201 9.22 -14.77 -8.85
N LEU A 202 9.71 -14.60 -7.62
CA LEU A 202 10.79 -13.64 -7.32
C LEU A 202 12.08 -13.97 -8.07
N ALA A 203 12.45 -15.26 -8.16
CA ALA A 203 13.63 -15.69 -8.91
C ALA A 203 13.48 -15.40 -10.42
N VAL A 204 12.29 -15.61 -10.98
CA VAL A 204 11.99 -15.25 -12.38
C VAL A 204 12.09 -13.74 -12.59
N TRP A 205 11.52 -12.93 -11.69
CA TRP A 205 11.68 -11.47 -11.72
C TRP A 205 13.14 -11.02 -11.68
N ALA A 206 13.93 -11.60 -10.77
CA ALA A 206 15.35 -11.31 -10.65
C ALA A 206 16.12 -11.68 -11.93
N ALA A 207 15.86 -12.87 -12.51
CA ALA A 207 16.50 -13.30 -13.74
C ALA A 207 16.17 -12.37 -14.91
N VAL A 208 14.89 -12.03 -15.10
CA VAL A 208 14.44 -11.08 -16.13
C VAL A 208 15.07 -9.69 -15.92
N GLY A 209 15.07 -9.20 -14.68
CA GLY A 209 15.69 -7.92 -14.32
C GLY A 209 17.18 -7.88 -14.62
N VAL A 210 17.93 -8.95 -14.30
CA VAL A 210 19.36 -9.07 -14.61
C VAL A 210 19.61 -9.07 -16.12
N ILE A 211 18.82 -9.83 -16.90
CA ILE A 211 18.94 -9.86 -18.36
C ILE A 211 18.71 -8.46 -18.95
N TRP A 212 17.67 -7.76 -18.50
CA TRP A 212 17.39 -6.39 -18.95
C TRP A 212 18.46 -5.40 -18.51
N LEU A 213 18.99 -5.52 -17.29
CA LEU A 213 20.07 -4.67 -16.81
C LEU A 213 21.35 -4.86 -17.64
N ILE A 214 21.71 -6.10 -17.97
CA ILE A 214 22.85 -6.40 -18.86
C ILE A 214 22.60 -5.79 -20.25
N GLY A 215 21.39 -5.94 -20.79
CA GLY A 215 21.00 -5.33 -22.06
C GLY A 215 21.12 -3.80 -22.03
N LEU A 216 20.62 -3.18 -20.96
CA LEU A 216 20.67 -1.73 -20.72
C LEU A 216 22.12 -1.25 -20.65
N VAL A 217 22.96 -1.87 -19.81
CA VAL A 217 24.38 -1.50 -19.66
C VAL A 217 25.11 -1.66 -21.00
N ARG A 218 24.87 -2.73 -21.75
CA ARG A 218 25.47 -2.91 -23.08
C ARG A 218 25.05 -1.83 -24.06
N HIS A 219 23.77 -1.49 -24.09
CA HIS A 219 23.22 -0.48 -25.00
C HIS A 219 23.69 0.95 -24.66
N TYR A 220 23.79 1.27 -23.37
CA TYR A 220 24.10 2.61 -22.89
C TYR A 220 25.57 2.83 -22.51
N ARG A 221 26.45 1.83 -22.66
CA ARG A 221 27.86 1.90 -22.20
C ARG A 221 28.61 3.15 -22.64
N GLN A 222 28.31 3.68 -23.83
CA GLN A 222 29.00 4.84 -24.41
C GLN A 222 28.26 6.17 -24.21
N ARG A 223 27.08 6.16 -23.57
CA ARG A 223 26.26 7.36 -23.36
C ARG A 223 26.55 7.94 -21.98
N THR A 224 26.83 9.24 -21.92
CA THR A 224 27.09 9.98 -20.66
C THR A 224 25.92 9.93 -19.68
N GLN A 225 24.69 9.78 -20.17
CA GLN A 225 23.48 9.67 -19.36
C GLN A 225 23.31 8.32 -18.63
N MET A 226 24.11 7.30 -18.98
CA MET A 226 23.99 5.97 -18.39
C MET A 226 24.16 5.98 -16.87
N GLY A 227 25.15 6.73 -16.37
CA GLY A 227 25.42 6.82 -14.93
C GLY A 227 24.22 7.32 -14.15
N PHE A 228 23.58 8.40 -14.63
CA PHE A 228 22.37 8.95 -14.02
C PHE A 228 21.18 7.99 -14.10
N MET A 229 20.99 7.33 -15.24
CA MET A 229 19.91 6.35 -15.40
C MET A 229 20.07 5.17 -14.43
N LEU A 230 21.29 4.61 -14.32
CA LEU A 230 21.58 3.53 -13.39
C LEU A 230 21.41 3.97 -11.93
N ALA A 231 21.91 5.16 -11.58
CA ALA A 231 21.71 5.72 -10.24
C ALA A 231 20.22 5.86 -9.90
N MET A 232 19.41 6.33 -10.85
CA MET A 232 17.96 6.44 -10.65
C MET A 232 17.27 5.08 -10.49
N LEU A 233 17.61 4.10 -11.33
CA LEU A 233 17.06 2.75 -11.23
C LEU A 233 17.43 2.10 -9.88
N VAL A 234 18.66 2.31 -9.40
CA VAL A 234 19.09 1.85 -8.08
C VAL A 234 18.31 2.56 -6.98
N ALA A 235 18.17 3.88 -7.03
CA ALA A 235 17.43 4.65 -6.03
C ALA A 235 15.95 4.20 -5.95
N ILE A 236 15.29 4.03 -7.10
CA ILE A 236 13.92 3.51 -7.19
C ILE A 236 13.84 2.09 -6.63
N SER A 237 14.76 1.21 -7.02
CA SER A 237 14.79 -0.19 -6.54
C SER A 237 14.98 -0.27 -5.03
N VAL A 238 15.89 0.53 -4.46
CA VAL A 238 16.10 0.63 -3.02
C VAL A 238 14.83 1.12 -2.33
N GLY A 239 14.17 2.15 -2.87
CA GLY A 239 12.92 2.67 -2.31
C GLY A 239 11.78 1.65 -2.30
N ILE A 240 11.68 0.82 -3.34
CA ILE A 240 10.63 -0.21 -3.45
C ILE A 240 10.93 -1.39 -2.53
N MET A 241 12.19 -1.82 -2.47
CA MET A 241 12.65 -2.97 -1.67
C MET A 241 12.85 -2.65 -0.19
N MET A 242 12.74 -1.38 0.20
CA MET A 242 12.87 -0.96 1.59
C MET A 242 11.75 -1.58 2.45
N PRO A 243 12.10 -2.28 3.54
CA PRO A 243 11.13 -2.74 4.53
C PRO A 243 10.24 -1.60 5.04
N ALA A 244 8.99 -1.90 5.35
CA ALA A 244 8.02 -0.88 5.76
C ALA A 244 8.46 -0.12 7.01
N GLU A 245 9.16 -0.78 7.93
CA GLU A 245 9.67 -0.20 9.17
C GLU A 245 10.72 0.88 8.88
N LEU A 246 11.77 0.54 8.12
CA LEU A 246 12.81 1.49 7.71
C LEU A 246 12.22 2.64 6.90
N LYS A 247 11.28 2.34 6.00
CA LYS A 247 10.59 3.37 5.22
C LYS A 247 9.81 4.34 6.12
N SER A 248 9.09 3.83 7.12
CA SER A 248 8.34 4.67 8.05
C SER A 248 9.25 5.57 8.90
N GLU A 249 10.44 5.08 9.29
CA GLU A 249 11.42 5.91 10.01
C GLU A 249 11.95 7.05 9.15
N VAL A 250 12.30 6.76 7.89
CA VAL A 250 12.76 7.77 6.93
C VAL A 250 11.67 8.79 6.64
N GLU A 251 10.43 8.35 6.45
CA GLU A 251 9.27 9.22 6.24
C GLU A 251 9.01 10.13 7.44
N ASN A 252 9.04 9.58 8.66
CA ASN A 252 8.87 10.34 9.89
C ASN A 252 9.98 11.38 10.09
N TRP A 253 11.22 11.05 9.69
CA TRP A 253 12.32 12.02 9.74
C TRP A 253 12.13 13.14 8.69
N LEU A 254 11.73 12.79 7.46
CA LEU A 254 11.54 13.75 6.38
C LEU A 254 10.29 14.62 6.55
N SER A 255 9.23 14.11 7.19
CA SER A 255 7.99 14.86 7.44
C SER A 255 8.18 16.05 8.38
N LEU A 256 9.28 16.09 9.14
CA LEU A 256 9.68 17.27 9.92
C LEU A 256 10.05 18.47 9.04
N TYR A 257 10.43 18.23 7.79
CA TYR A 257 10.92 19.25 6.86
C TYR A 257 10.00 19.47 5.66
N LEU A 258 9.16 18.48 5.33
CA LEU A 258 8.30 18.50 4.15
C LEU A 258 6.83 18.68 4.54
N PRO A 259 6.11 19.65 3.93
CA PRO A 259 4.70 19.86 4.22
C PRO A 259 3.84 18.72 3.67
N GLU A 260 2.88 18.26 4.46
CA GLU A 260 1.82 17.37 4.00
C GLU A 260 0.65 18.18 3.45
N PHE A 261 0.04 17.71 2.36
CA PHE A 261 -1.23 18.25 1.87
C PHE A 261 -2.19 17.15 1.44
N THR A 262 -3.46 17.50 1.37
CA THR A 262 -4.53 16.58 0.93
C THR A 262 -4.82 16.77 -0.56
N THR A 263 -5.25 15.69 -1.23
CA THR A 263 -5.71 15.80 -2.64
C THR A 263 -6.86 16.79 -2.78
N LYS A 264 -7.74 16.88 -1.79
CA LYS A 264 -8.82 17.88 -1.77
C LYS A 264 -8.28 19.31 -1.80
N GLN A 265 -7.27 19.62 -0.98
CA GLN A 265 -6.62 20.94 -1.00
C GLN A 265 -5.99 21.21 -2.38
N LEU A 266 -5.22 20.25 -2.92
CA LEU A 266 -4.58 20.39 -4.23
C LEU A 266 -5.59 20.67 -5.36
N LEU A 267 -6.63 19.83 -5.48
CA LEU A 267 -7.65 20.00 -6.52
C LEU A 267 -8.41 21.31 -6.38
N THR A 268 -8.70 21.73 -5.14
CA THR A 268 -9.35 23.02 -4.86
C THR A 268 -8.46 24.19 -5.29
N THR A 269 -7.16 24.15 -4.98
CA THR A 269 -6.19 25.17 -5.40
C THR A 269 -6.04 25.22 -6.92
N LEU A 270 -6.15 24.09 -7.61
CA LEU A 270 -6.12 24.00 -9.07
C LEU A 270 -7.46 24.34 -9.74
N GLY A 271 -8.52 24.64 -8.96
CA GLY A 271 -9.84 24.94 -9.51
C GLY A 271 -10.51 23.76 -10.21
N VAL A 272 -10.15 22.51 -9.85
CA VAL A 272 -10.73 21.31 -10.43
C VAL A 272 -11.99 20.91 -9.65
N PRO A 273 -13.20 21.03 -10.23
CA PRO A 273 -14.46 20.81 -9.49
C PRO A 273 -14.81 19.32 -9.29
N TYR A 274 -13.98 18.39 -9.78
CA TYR A 274 -14.32 16.97 -9.89
C TYR A 274 -13.88 16.15 -8.66
N GLN A 275 -14.78 15.32 -8.15
CA GLN A 275 -14.48 14.29 -7.16
C GLN A 275 -13.98 13.04 -7.90
N LEU A 276 -12.66 12.85 -7.97
CA LEU A 276 -12.08 11.59 -8.44
C LEU A 276 -12.46 10.46 -7.47
N PRO A 277 -12.58 9.21 -7.95
CA PRO A 277 -12.76 8.05 -7.07
C PRO A 277 -11.69 8.04 -5.98
N ALA A 278 -12.09 7.79 -4.73
CA ALA A 278 -11.23 7.93 -3.55
C ALA A 278 -9.96 7.06 -3.59
N ASP A 279 -9.97 6.01 -4.41
CA ASP A 279 -8.90 5.02 -4.53
C ASP A 279 -7.91 5.32 -5.68
N MET A 280 -8.25 6.24 -6.59
CA MET A 280 -7.39 6.57 -7.74
C MET A 280 -6.21 7.47 -7.34
N LEU A 281 -6.45 8.47 -6.51
CA LEU A 281 -5.40 9.37 -6.03
C LEU A 281 -5.19 9.19 -4.52
N PRO A 282 -3.96 9.41 -4.03
CA PRO A 282 -3.73 9.31 -2.59
C PRO A 282 -4.52 10.41 -1.87
N GLN A 283 -5.20 10.08 -0.77
CA GLN A 283 -5.95 11.10 -0.01
C GLN A 283 -5.02 12.16 0.60
N ARG A 284 -3.79 11.74 0.94
CA ARG A 284 -2.72 12.56 1.51
C ARG A 284 -1.45 12.39 0.67
N TRP A 285 -0.80 13.51 0.39
CA TRP A 285 0.49 13.58 -0.27
C TRP A 285 1.56 13.70 0.82
N ASP A 286 2.11 12.56 1.18
CA ASP A 286 3.21 12.41 2.12
C ASP A 286 4.54 12.24 1.36
N VAL A 287 5.62 12.12 2.13
CA VAL A 287 6.98 11.92 1.63
C VAL A 287 7.08 10.71 0.68
N SER A 288 6.34 9.62 0.95
CA SER A 288 6.28 8.45 0.06
C SER A 288 5.79 8.86 -1.32
N LYS A 289 4.64 9.54 -1.38
CA LYS A 289 4.02 9.94 -2.67
C LYS A 289 4.92 10.90 -3.44
N PHE A 290 5.59 11.83 -2.75
CA PHE A 290 6.60 12.68 -3.41
C PHE A 290 7.79 11.90 -3.93
N GLY A 291 8.28 10.90 -3.20
CA GLY A 291 9.37 10.04 -3.64
C GLY A 291 9.03 9.28 -4.94
N HIS A 292 7.83 8.71 -5.00
CA HIS A 292 7.27 8.08 -6.21
C HIS A 292 7.20 9.07 -7.38
N LEU A 293 6.52 10.21 -7.17
CA LEU A 293 6.36 11.27 -8.16
C LEU A 293 7.71 11.74 -8.70
N LEU A 294 8.65 12.07 -7.81
CA LEU A 294 9.95 12.61 -8.15
C LEU A 294 10.82 11.58 -8.87
N GLY A 295 10.84 10.33 -8.40
CA GLY A 295 11.63 9.25 -9.00
C GLY A 295 11.24 9.01 -10.46
N PHE A 296 9.94 8.90 -10.73
CA PHE A 296 9.43 8.70 -12.08
C PHE A 296 9.47 9.95 -12.95
N PHE A 297 9.33 11.14 -12.36
CA PHE A 297 9.57 12.41 -13.04
C PHE A 297 11.01 12.52 -13.56
N LEU A 298 12.01 12.29 -12.70
CA LEU A 298 13.43 12.36 -13.07
C LEU A 298 13.80 11.27 -14.09
N LEU A 299 13.31 10.04 -13.91
CA LEU A 299 13.53 8.97 -14.88
C LEU A 299 12.95 9.32 -16.26
N SER A 300 11.74 9.87 -16.28
CA SER A 300 11.07 10.35 -17.51
C SER A 300 11.86 11.48 -18.18
N LEU A 301 12.35 12.47 -17.43
CA LEU A 301 13.21 13.53 -17.96
C LEU A 301 14.45 12.99 -18.65
N ILE A 302 15.17 12.07 -18.00
CA ILE A 302 16.38 11.47 -18.56
C ILE A 302 16.05 10.75 -19.87
N LEU A 303 15.02 9.89 -19.87
CA LEU A 303 14.68 9.08 -21.03
C LEU A 303 14.15 9.90 -22.21
N PHE A 304 13.34 10.94 -21.97
CA PHE A 304 12.80 11.78 -23.04
C PHE A 304 13.74 12.88 -23.52
N SER A 305 14.81 13.18 -22.79
CA SER A 305 15.85 14.12 -23.25
C SER A 305 16.57 13.65 -24.52
N GLU A 306 16.51 12.35 -24.82
CA GLU A 306 17.04 11.76 -26.04
C GLU A 306 16.11 12.06 -27.23
N LYS A 307 16.54 13.00 -28.09
CA LYS A 307 15.76 13.50 -29.24
C LYS A 307 15.29 12.42 -30.22
N GLU A 308 16.00 11.29 -30.30
CA GLU A 308 15.76 10.25 -31.31
C GLU A 308 14.67 9.24 -30.89
N LYS A 309 14.22 9.28 -29.63
CA LYS A 309 13.26 8.29 -29.15
C LYS A 309 11.82 8.74 -29.29
N SER A 310 11.02 7.87 -29.89
CA SER A 310 9.58 8.06 -29.97
C SER A 310 8.93 7.96 -28.59
N VAL A 311 8.00 8.87 -28.30
CA VAL A 311 7.18 8.81 -27.07
C VAL A 311 6.44 7.48 -26.96
N TRP A 312 5.98 6.96 -28.10
CA TRP A 312 5.26 5.70 -28.19
C TRP A 312 6.14 4.48 -27.90
N MET A 313 7.46 4.62 -27.96
CA MET A 313 8.39 3.58 -27.56
C MET A 313 8.61 3.58 -26.04
N LEU A 314 8.81 4.76 -25.45
CA LEU A 314 9.18 4.89 -24.03
C LEU A 314 7.99 4.84 -23.07
N LEU A 315 6.86 5.46 -23.44
CA LEU A 315 5.72 5.60 -22.55
C LEU A 315 5.15 4.24 -22.11
N PRO A 316 4.93 3.24 -22.99
CA PRO A 316 4.46 1.93 -22.54
C PRO A 316 5.43 1.25 -21.55
N GLY A 317 6.74 1.36 -21.79
CA GLY A 317 7.76 0.81 -20.90
C GLY A 317 7.74 1.46 -19.51
N LEU A 318 7.56 2.78 -19.45
CA LEU A 318 7.43 3.52 -18.19
C LEU A 318 6.14 3.19 -17.42
N VAL A 319 5.02 3.02 -18.13
CA VAL A 319 3.76 2.57 -17.52
C VAL A 319 3.92 1.18 -16.93
N ILE A 320 4.50 0.25 -17.70
CA ILE A 320 4.79 -1.11 -17.22
C ILE A 320 5.71 -1.05 -16.00
N ALA A 321 6.75 -0.21 -16.02
CA ALA A 321 7.64 -0.03 -14.88
C ALA A 321 6.87 0.40 -13.62
N ALA A 322 6.01 1.42 -13.70
CA ALA A 322 5.17 1.88 -12.58
C ALA A 322 4.24 0.78 -12.02
N VAL A 323 3.74 -0.13 -12.86
CA VAL A 323 2.95 -1.28 -12.39
C VAL A 323 3.85 -2.32 -11.72
N VAL A 324 5.01 -2.60 -12.32
CA VAL A 324 5.97 -3.58 -11.77
C VAL A 324 6.50 -3.13 -10.42
N THR A 325 6.78 -1.84 -10.22
CA THR A 325 7.25 -1.30 -8.93
C THR A 325 6.26 -1.60 -7.81
N GLU A 326 4.95 -1.49 -8.07
CA GLU A 326 3.91 -1.84 -7.10
C GLU A 326 3.79 -3.35 -6.88
N ILE A 327 3.86 -4.17 -7.93
CA ILE A 327 3.83 -5.63 -7.81
C ILE A 327 5.03 -6.13 -6.99
N MET A 328 6.20 -5.51 -7.16
CA MET A 328 7.41 -5.87 -6.42
C MET A 328 7.25 -5.67 -4.91
N GLN A 329 6.34 -4.80 -4.47
CA GLN A 329 6.09 -4.59 -3.05
C GLN A 329 5.44 -5.81 -2.37
N HIS A 330 4.76 -6.70 -3.10
CA HIS A 330 4.24 -7.95 -2.52
C HIS A 330 5.34 -8.86 -1.94
N TYR A 331 6.57 -8.72 -2.43
CA TYR A 331 7.71 -9.50 -1.94
C TYR A 331 8.37 -8.89 -0.71
N VAL A 332 8.03 -7.65 -0.37
CA VAL A 332 8.64 -6.90 0.73
C VAL A 332 7.73 -6.97 1.97
N PRO A 333 8.25 -7.45 3.12
CA PRO A 333 7.47 -7.50 4.35
C PRO A 333 6.87 -6.15 4.75
N GLY A 334 5.60 -6.16 5.15
CA GLY A 334 4.89 -4.97 5.64
C GLY A 334 4.49 -3.94 4.57
N ARG A 335 4.85 -4.15 3.29
CA ARG A 335 4.43 -3.28 2.19
C ARG A 335 3.13 -3.80 1.58
N THR A 336 2.27 -2.88 1.19
CA THR A 336 1.00 -3.17 0.51
C THR A 336 0.97 -2.39 -0.79
N PRO A 337 0.85 -3.05 -1.95
CA PRO A 337 0.72 -2.35 -3.22
C PRO A 337 -0.54 -1.48 -3.24
N ARG A 338 -0.48 -0.33 -3.90
CA ARG A 338 -1.63 0.58 -3.99
C ARG A 338 -1.75 1.12 -5.41
N LEU A 339 -2.97 1.07 -5.95
CA LEU A 339 -3.27 1.68 -7.25
C LEU A 339 -2.91 3.18 -7.27
N SER A 340 -3.12 3.87 -6.15
CA SER A 340 -2.75 5.28 -6.01
C SER A 340 -1.25 5.55 -6.16
N ASP A 341 -0.36 4.60 -5.84
CA ASP A 341 1.07 4.75 -6.08
C ASP A 341 1.41 4.64 -7.57
N VAL A 342 0.79 3.69 -8.31
CA VAL A 342 0.89 3.64 -9.78
C VAL A 342 0.47 4.97 -10.40
N MET A 343 -0.67 5.54 -9.96
CA MET A 343 -1.17 6.79 -10.52
C MET A 343 -0.21 7.96 -10.27
N VAL A 344 0.43 8.00 -9.09
CA VAL A 344 1.44 9.02 -8.76
C VAL A 344 2.68 8.88 -9.64
N ASP A 345 3.15 7.65 -9.89
CA ASP A 345 4.25 7.37 -10.81
C ASP A 345 3.91 7.85 -12.24
N LEU A 346 2.68 7.59 -12.71
CA LEU A 346 2.18 8.05 -14.01
C LEU A 346 2.13 9.58 -14.13
N ILE A 347 1.72 10.29 -13.07
CA ILE A 347 1.76 11.76 -13.05
C ILE A 347 3.20 12.25 -13.20
N GLY A 348 4.16 11.61 -12.51
CA GLY A 348 5.59 11.91 -12.64
C GLY A 348 6.08 11.72 -14.07
N ILE A 349 5.73 10.60 -14.69
CA ILE A 349 6.07 10.29 -16.09
C ILE A 349 5.57 11.38 -17.03
N VAL A 350 4.28 11.74 -16.94
CA VAL A 350 3.66 12.75 -17.80
C VAL A 350 4.29 14.13 -17.59
N ALA A 351 4.52 14.53 -16.34
CA ALA A 351 5.15 15.81 -16.01
C ALA A 351 6.57 15.93 -16.60
N GLY A 352 7.37 14.87 -16.49
CA GLY A 352 8.73 14.84 -17.06
C GLY A 352 8.71 14.96 -18.57
N TRP A 353 7.84 14.19 -19.23
CA TRP A 353 7.66 14.27 -20.69
C TRP A 353 7.24 15.67 -21.15
N TRP A 354 6.27 16.27 -20.47
CA TRP A 354 5.74 17.59 -20.82
C TRP A 354 6.80 18.68 -20.69
N LEU A 355 7.63 18.64 -19.64
CA LEU A 355 8.72 19.61 -19.45
C LEU A 355 9.74 19.55 -20.59
N ILE A 356 10.18 18.35 -20.99
CA ILE A 356 11.13 18.18 -22.10
C ILE A 356 10.53 18.67 -23.42
N ARG A 357 9.25 18.39 -23.67
CA ARG A 357 8.55 18.88 -24.88
C ARG A 357 8.45 20.39 -24.90
N GLY A 358 8.12 21.02 -23.77
CA GLY A 358 8.09 22.48 -23.63
C GLY A 358 9.46 23.10 -23.89
N TYR A 359 10.51 22.53 -23.30
CA TYR A 359 11.89 22.97 -23.51
C TYR A 359 12.30 22.94 -24.99
N PHE A 360 12.04 21.84 -25.71
CA PHE A 360 12.41 21.75 -27.13
C PHE A 360 11.62 22.73 -28.01
N LYS A 361 10.33 22.94 -27.74
CA LYS A 361 9.53 23.92 -28.49
C LYS A 361 10.04 25.34 -28.27
N LEU A 362 10.35 25.71 -27.02
CA LEU A 362 10.87 27.04 -26.70
C LEU A 362 12.23 27.27 -27.37
N HIS A 363 13.13 26.29 -27.31
CA HIS A 363 14.44 26.39 -27.95
C HIS A 363 14.34 26.53 -29.47
N GLN A 364 13.38 25.86 -30.12
CA GLN A 364 13.14 26.01 -31.56
C GLN A 364 12.62 27.42 -31.89
N ALA A 365 11.71 27.97 -31.07
CA ALA A 365 11.16 29.31 -31.27
C ALA A 365 12.16 30.45 -31.05
N VAL A 366 13.21 30.22 -30.27
CA VAL A 366 14.28 31.21 -30.01
C VAL A 366 15.41 31.11 -31.03
N ALA A 367 15.66 29.92 -31.60
CA ALA A 367 16.78 29.67 -32.51
C ALA A 367 16.44 29.80 -34.00
N GLY A 368 15.15 29.87 -34.36
CA GLY A 368 14.66 30.13 -35.71
C GLY A 368 14.01 31.49 -35.77
#